data_AF-A0A4R9K063-F1
#
_entry.id   AF-A0A4R9K063-F1
#
_cell.length_a   1.000
_cell.length_b   1.000
_cell.length_c   1.000
_cell.angle_alpha   90.00
_cell.angle_beta   90.00
_cell.angle_gamma   90.00
#
_symmetry.space_group_name_H-M   'P 1'
#
loop_
_entity.id
_entity.type
_entity.pdbx_description
1 polymer ?
#
loop_
_entity_poly.entity_id
_entity_poly.type
_entity_poly.pdbx_seq_one_letter_code
_entity_poly.pdbx_strand_id
1 'polypeptide(L)' 'MDPEILTEKIVTQNKTFLVDLKQNQAGFYLKVSEWSNSKKSSIFLPAEGIDRMIEILYKFKSQISDNDITKDPV' A
#
# COMPACT_ATOMS: atom_id res chain seq x y z
N MET A 1 14.00 -5.60 -15.81
CA MET A 1 13.07 -5.42 -14.68
C MET A 1 12.06 -6.55 -14.76
N ASP A 2 11.66 -7.13 -13.64
CA ASP A 2 10.66 -8.21 -13.64
C ASP A 2 9.31 -7.67 -14.15
N PRO A 3 8.59 -8.42 -15.01
CA PRO A 3 7.32 -7.99 -15.55
C PRO A 3 6.24 -7.91 -14.45
N GLU A 4 5.37 -6.91 -14.57
CA GLU A 4 4.14 -6.81 -13.80
C GLU A 4 3.17 -7.93 -14.19
N ILE A 5 2.72 -8.72 -13.23
CA ILE A 5 1.67 -9.75 -13.40
C ILE A 5 0.30 -9.09 -13.29
N LEU A 6 0.16 -8.21 -12.30
CA LEU A 6 -1.04 -7.42 -12.03
C LEU A 6 -0.62 -6.07 -11.47
N THR A 7 -1.38 -5.03 -11.79
CA THR A 7 -1.20 -3.70 -11.21
C THR A 7 -2.55 -3.18 -10.74
N GLU A 8 -2.61 -2.81 -9.46
CA GLU A 8 -3.74 -2.08 -8.89
C GLU A 8 -3.36 -0.63 -8.63
N LYS A 9 -4.34 0.27 -8.75
CA LYS A 9 -4.12 1.71 -8.63
C LYS A 9 -4.97 2.31 -7.52
N ILE A 10 -4.34 3.11 -6.65
CA ILE A 10 -5.01 3.90 -5.63
C ILE A 10 -4.79 5.38 -5.96
N VAL A 11 -5.87 6.14 -6.13
CA VAL A 11 -5.81 7.58 -6.38
C VAL A 11 -6.37 8.31 -5.17
N THR A 12 -5.59 9.26 -4.67
CA THR A 12 -6.00 10.23 -3.65
C THR A 12 -5.97 11.63 -4.25
N GLN A 13 -6.32 12.66 -3.47
CA GLN A 13 -6.32 14.04 -3.95
C GLN A 13 -4.94 14.50 -4.48
N ASN A 14 -3.85 14.12 -3.81
CA ASN A 14 -2.50 14.65 -4.09
C ASN A 14 -1.49 13.58 -4.53
N LYS A 15 -1.88 12.30 -4.49
CA LYS A 15 -0.96 11.18 -4.73
C LYS A 15 -1.65 10.06 -5.47
N THR A 16 -0.90 9.39 -6.33
CA THR A 16 -1.26 8.10 -6.94
C THR A 16 -0.31 7.03 -6.42
N PHE A 17 -0.86 5.90 -5.99
CA PHE A 17 -0.08 4.71 -5.68
C PHE A 17 -0.35 3.64 -6.73
N LEU A 18 0.70 2.95 -7.18
CA LEU A 18 0.60 1.72 -7.96
C LEU A 18 1.12 0.57 -7.11
N VAL A 19 0.35 -0.51 -7.03
CA VAL A 19 0.73 -1.75 -6.36
C VAL A 19 0.88 -2.82 -7.44
N ASP A 20 2.12 -3.14 -7.76
CA ASP A 20 2.46 -4.13 -8.78
C ASP A 20 2.75 -5.48 -8.12
N LEU A 21 2.03 -6.53 -8.51
CA LEU A 21 2.39 -7.91 -8.22
C LEU A 21 3.42 -8.38 -9.25
N LYS A 22 4.56 -8.86 -8.77
CA LYS A 22 5.68 -9.30 -9.59
C LYS A 22 6.24 -10.63 -9.09
N GLN A 23 7.00 -11.28 -9.94
CA GLN A 23 7.71 -12.51 -9.61
C GLN A 23 9.12 -12.47 -10.19
N ASN A 24 10.10 -12.92 -9.41
CA ASN A 24 11.46 -13.18 -9.87
C ASN A 24 11.94 -14.55 -9.35
N GLN A 25 13.25 -14.83 -9.49
CA GLN A 25 13.83 -16.09 -9.04
C GLN A 25 13.69 -16.35 -7.54
N ALA A 26 13.53 -15.32 -6.72
CA ALA A 26 13.32 -15.44 -5.27
C ALA A 26 11.84 -15.63 -4.89
N GLY A 27 10.91 -15.53 -5.84
CA GLY A 27 9.48 -15.70 -5.61
C GLY A 27 8.66 -14.46 -5.94
N PHE A 28 7.45 -14.40 -5.39
CA PHE A 28 6.52 -13.28 -5.56
C PHE A 28 6.87 -12.13 -4.63
N TYR A 29 6.63 -10.90 -5.10
CA TYR A 29 6.75 -9.70 -4.29
C TYR A 29 5.83 -8.60 -4.82
N LEU A 30 5.50 -7.64 -3.96
CA LEU A 30 4.81 -6.42 -4.33
C LEU A 30 5.81 -5.28 -4.48
N LYS A 31 5.64 -4.46 -5.52
CA LYS A 31 6.26 -3.13 -5.60
C LYS A 31 5.16 -2.09 -5.39
N VAL A 32 5.30 -1.28 -4.34
CA VAL A 32 4.39 -0.16 -4.09
C VAL A 32 5.09 1.13 -4.48
N SER A 33 4.63 1.75 -5.55
CA SER A 33 5.17 3.02 -6.07
C SER A 33 4.26 4.18 -5.67
N GLU A 34 4.81 5.21 -5.05
CA GLU A 34 4.13 6.48 -4.81
C GLU A 34 4.53 7.50 -5.88
N TRP A 35 3.55 8.17 -6.47
CA TRP A 35 3.70 9.36 -7.29
C TRP A 35 3.03 10.56 -6.64
N SER A 36 3.86 11.54 -6.29
CA SER A 36 3.46 12.90 -5.93
C SER A 36 3.90 13.88 -7.03
N ASN A 37 3.34 15.09 -7.06
CA ASN A 37 3.57 16.10 -8.11
C ASN A 37 5.03 16.32 -8.52
N SER A 38 6.02 16.03 -7.66
CA SER A 38 7.44 16.20 -7.96
C SER A 38 8.35 15.05 -7.55
N LYS A 39 7.83 14.01 -6.87
CA LYS A 39 8.66 12.91 -6.34
C LYS A 39 8.00 11.56 -6.58
N LYS A 40 8.84 10.61 -7.02
CA LYS A 40 8.54 9.18 -7.09
C LYS A 40 9.35 8.45 -6.04
N SER A 41 8.71 7.61 -5.25
CA SER A 41 9.36 6.66 -4.36
C SER A 41 8.76 5.27 -4.58
N SER A 42 9.49 4.22 -4.19
CA SER A 42 8.97 2.85 -4.24
C SER A 42 9.53 2.02 -3.11
N ILE A 43 8.70 1.14 -2.57
CA ILE A 43 9.10 0.09 -1.64
C ILE A 43 8.81 -1.28 -2.26
N PHE A 44 9.51 -2.30 -1.79
CA PHE A 44 9.34 -3.69 -2.21
C PHE A 44 8.99 -4.53 -0.99
N LEU A 45 7.94 -5.33 -1.10
CA LEU A 45 7.47 -6.23 -0.04
C LEU A 45 7.47 -7.66 -0.57
N PRO A 46 8.39 -8.52 -0.11
CA PRO A 46 8.34 -9.96 -0.41
C PRO A 46 7.01 -10.59 0.03
N ALA A 47 6.58 -11.65 -0.67
CA ALA A 47 5.28 -12.28 -0.43
C ALA A 47 5.07 -12.75 1.01
N GLU A 48 6.12 -13.24 1.68
CA GLU A 48 6.07 -13.69 3.07
C GLU A 48 5.70 -12.59 4.08
N GLY A 49 5.85 -11.31 3.71
CA GLY A 49 5.48 -10.17 4.54
C GLY A 49 4.05 -9.66 4.33
N ILE A 50 3.33 -10.16 3.33
CA ILE A 50 2.03 -9.59 2.90
C ILE A 50 0.98 -9.76 3.99
N ASP A 51 0.82 -10.96 4.56
CA ASP A 51 -0.20 -11.22 5.59
C ASP A 51 0.00 -10.32 6.81
N ARG A 52 1.25 -10.16 7.25
CA ARG A 52 1.59 -9.27 8.36
C ARG A 52 1.32 -7.81 8.04
N MET A 53 1.60 -7.37 6.81
CA MET A 53 1.28 -6.01 6.37
C MET A 53 -0.24 -5.78 6.42
N ILE A 54 -1.03 -6.74 5.93
CA ILE A 54 -2.50 -6.67 5.94
C ILE A 54 -3.04 -6.55 7.37
N GLU A 55 -2.55 -7.37 8.31
CA GLU A 55 -2.92 -7.27 9.73
C GLU A 55 -2.67 -5.87 10.30
N ILE A 56 -1.49 -5.29 10.01
CA ILE A 56 -1.11 -3.96 10.48
C ILE A 56 -2.02 -2.89 9.87
N LEU A 57 -2.29 -2.98 8.56
CA LEU A 57 -3.20 -2.05 7.87
C LEU A 57 -4.62 -2.11 8.43
N TYR A 58 -5.15 -3.30 8.70
CA TYR A 58 -6.47 -3.44 9.33
C TYR A 58 -6.50 -2.87 10.75
N LYS A 59 -5.46 -3.11 11.56
CA LYS A 59 -5.33 -2.52 12.89
C LYS A 59 -5.30 -0.99 12.83
N PHE A 60 -4.59 -0.40 11.86
CA PHE A 60 -4.56 1.06 11.71
C PHE A 60 -5.89 1.59 11.20
N LYS A 61 -6.54 0.88 10.28
CA LYS A 61 -7.87 1.24 9.78
C LYS A 61 -8.89 1.31 10.92
N SER A 62 -8.94 0.31 11.82
CA SER A 62 -9.86 0.32 12.95
C SER A 62 -9.61 1.52 13.87
N GLN A 63 -8.33 1.81 14.18
CA GLN A 63 -7.97 2.96 15.02
C GLN A 63 -8.31 4.31 14.38
N ILE A 64 -8.17 4.46 13.06
CA ILE A 64 -8.58 5.68 12.36
C ILE A 64 -10.09 5.88 12.49
N SER A 65 -10.87 4.83 12.25
CA SER A 65 -12.34 4.88 12.36
C SER A 65 -12.82 5.15 13.79
N ASP A 66 -12.17 4.57 14.81
CA ASP A 66 -12.53 4.79 16.21
C ASP A 66 -12.25 6.24 16.67
N ASN A 67 -11.19 6.86 16.14
CA ASN A 67 -10.83 8.24 16.47
C ASN A 67 -11.77 9.27 15.82
N ASP A 68 -12.35 8.98 14.66
CA ASP A 68 -13.35 9.84 14.02
C ASP A 68 -14.69 9.86 14.79
N ILE A 69 -14.98 8.86 15.65
CA ILE A 69 -16.18 8.83 16.50
C ILE A 69 -16.04 9.75 17.73
N THR A 70 -14.81 10.18 18.09
CA THR A 70 -14.56 11.00 19.29
C THR A 70 -14.51 12.51 19.06
N LYS A 71 -14.67 12.97 17.81
CA LYS A 71 -14.80 14.39 17.48
C LYS A 71 -16.26 14.75 17.22
N ASP A 72 -17.06 14.63 18.26
CA ASP A 72 -18.15 15.55 18.64
C ASP A 72 -18.90 14.93 19.84
N PRO A 73 -18.70 15.51 21.03
CA PRO A 73 -19.88 16.08 21.66
C PRO A 73 -19.64 17.49 22.19
N VAL A 74 -20.69 18.30 21.98
CA VAL A 74 -20.99 19.68 22.44
C VAL A 74 -20.72 20.77 21.41
#